data_AF-A0A955D7B2-F1
#
_entry.id   AF-A0A955D7B2-F1
#
_cell.length_a   1.000
_cell.length_b   1.000
_cell.length_c   1.000
_cell.angle_alpha   90.00
_cell.angle_beta   90.00
_cell.angle_gamma   90.00
#
_symmetry.space_group_name_H-M   'P 1'
#
loop_
_entity.id
_entity.type
_entity.pdbx_description
1 polymer ?
#
loop_
_entity_poly.entity_id
_entity_poly.type
_entity_poly.pdbx_seq_one_letter_code
_entity_poly.pdbx_strand_id
1 'polypeptide(L)'
;MPKNAEHPEAARPAVNGGASQSLGRVAILWTIAVVVFMSGWGVFLYRGFVPGALIEGADFRIIYSSARAWVYGVNPYEAERLDEIWLAARGHVNERPTVRGSQDLLYPPSSFPLMAPFVVLDWPVARSLWAQANFVALAVSIWSLVYLLRLRWLSPVT
;
A
#
# COMPACT_ATOMS: atom_id res chain seq x y z
N MET A 1 -74.23 -4.50 40.42
CA MET A 1 -72.85 -4.99 40.26
C MET A 1 -72.42 -4.78 38.82
N PRO A 2 -71.55 -3.81 38.51
CA PRO A 2 -71.07 -3.58 37.14
C PRO A 2 -69.95 -4.56 36.78
N LYS A 3 -69.97 -5.03 35.53
CA LYS A 3 -69.01 -5.95 34.93
C LYS A 3 -67.90 -5.09 34.31
N ASN A 4 -66.71 -5.09 34.92
CA ASN A 4 -65.57 -4.33 34.44
C ASN A 4 -65.13 -4.87 33.07
N ALA A 5 -65.15 -4.00 32.07
CA ALA A 5 -64.65 -4.28 30.73
C ALA A 5 -63.12 -4.22 30.75
N GLU A 6 -62.49 -5.35 30.44
CA GLU A 6 -61.04 -5.44 30.23
C GLU A 6 -60.71 -4.72 28.91
N HIS A 7 -59.93 -3.65 29.01
CA HIS A 7 -59.40 -2.90 27.87
C HIS A 7 -58.19 -3.66 27.32
N PRO A 8 -58.17 -4.10 26.04
CA PRO A 8 -57.03 -4.76 25.47
C PRO A 8 -55.87 -3.78 25.31
N GLU A 9 -54.77 -4.05 26.03
CA GLU A 9 -53.51 -3.33 25.95
C GLU A 9 -52.92 -3.51 24.55
N ALA A 10 -53.02 -2.47 23.73
CA ALA A 10 -52.50 -2.45 22.38
C ALA A 10 -50.97 -2.64 22.41
N ALA A 11 -50.51 -3.78 21.87
CA ALA A 11 -49.10 -4.09 21.69
C ALA A 11 -48.41 -2.96 20.91
N ARG A 12 -47.51 -2.24 21.58
CA ARG A 12 -46.68 -1.21 20.95
C ARG A 12 -45.74 -1.88 19.94
N PRO A 13 -45.69 -1.43 18.67
CA PRO A 13 -44.76 -2.00 17.70
C PRO A 13 -43.32 -1.73 18.12
N ALA A 14 -42.51 -2.79 18.17
CA ALA A 14 -41.08 -2.70 18.43
C ALA A 14 -40.43 -1.75 17.42
N VAL A 15 -39.87 -0.66 17.93
CA VAL A 15 -39.22 0.37 17.13
C VAL A 15 -37.99 -0.25 16.46
N ASN A 16 -38.00 -0.28 15.12
CA ASN A 16 -36.93 -0.72 14.22
C ASN A 16 -35.67 0.19 14.29
N GLY A 17 -35.09 0.37 15.48
CA GLY A 17 -33.94 1.26 15.71
C GLY A 17 -32.61 0.73 15.17
N GLY A 18 -32.48 -0.60 15.00
CA GLY A 18 -31.22 -1.24 14.57
C GLY A 18 -30.85 -0.99 13.11
N ALA A 19 -31.84 -0.97 12.21
CA ALA A 19 -31.60 -0.80 10.77
C ALA A 19 -31.05 0.60 10.45
N SER A 20 -31.64 1.64 11.05
CA SER A 20 -31.21 3.04 10.88
C SER A 20 -29.78 3.29 11.36
N GLN A 21 -29.40 2.71 12.51
CA GLN A 21 -28.04 2.86 13.05
C GLN A 21 -26.98 2.12 12.21
N SER A 22 -27.31 0.95 11.65
CA SER A 22 -26.39 0.19 10.79
C SER A 22 -26.11 0.90 9.46
N LEU A 23 -27.14 1.50 8.85
CA LEU A 23 -27.02 2.28 7.62
C LEU A 23 -26.14 3.52 7.83
N GLY A 24 -26.29 4.21 8.97
CA GLY A 24 -25.46 5.37 9.31
C GLY A 24 -23.98 5.03 9.45
N ARG A 25 -23.64 3.91 10.10
CA ARG A 25 -22.24 3.47 10.26
C ARG A 25 -21.57 3.09 8.95
N VAL A 26 -22.30 2.39 8.06
CA VAL A 26 -21.79 2.03 6.73
C VAL A 26 -21.56 3.29 5.88
N ALA A 27 -22.49 4.24 5.91
CA ALA A 27 -22.34 5.52 5.21
C ALA A 27 -21.14 6.33 5.72
N ILE A 28 -20.87 6.34 7.03
CA ILE A 28 -19.70 7.00 7.62
C ILE A 28 -18.39 6.33 7.15
N LEU A 29 -18.32 5.00 7.16
CA LEU A 29 -17.12 4.29 6.71
C LEU A 29 -16.84 4.51 5.23
N TRP A 30 -17.86 4.50 4.38
CA TRP A 30 -17.72 4.83 2.96
C TRP A 30 -17.31 6.29 2.75
N THR A 31 -17.86 7.23 3.52
CA THR A 31 -17.45 8.63 3.47
C THR A 31 -15.97 8.78 3.84
N ILE A 32 -15.51 8.13 4.91
CA ILE A 32 -14.09 8.15 5.30
C ILE A 32 -13.22 7.52 4.21
N ALA A 33 -13.63 6.38 3.64
CA ALA A 33 -12.89 5.71 2.58
C ALA A 33 -12.79 6.59 1.32
N VAL A 34 -13.87 7.25 0.92
CA VAL A 34 -13.89 8.20 -0.21
C VAL A 34 -13.02 9.41 0.09
N VAL A 35 -13.10 9.99 1.29
CA VAL A 35 -12.27 11.13 1.68
C VAL A 35 -10.80 10.73 1.68
N VAL A 36 -10.41 9.59 2.25
CA VAL A 36 -9.02 9.11 2.24
C VAL A 36 -8.55 8.82 0.82
N PHE A 37 -9.39 8.18 0.00
CA PHE A 37 -9.08 7.90 -1.40
C PHE A 37 -8.89 9.19 -2.21
N MET A 38 -9.82 10.15 -2.09
CA MET A 38 -9.75 11.45 -2.76
C MET A 38 -8.61 12.31 -2.22
N SER A 39 -8.26 12.20 -0.94
CA SER A 39 -7.09 12.87 -0.36
C SER A 39 -5.80 12.26 -0.88
N GLY A 40 -5.73 10.93 -0.95
CA GLY A 40 -4.59 10.21 -1.54
C GLY A 40 -4.41 10.54 -3.02
N TRP A 41 -5.50 10.55 -3.78
CA TRP A 41 -5.54 11.02 -5.17
C TRP A 41 -5.17 12.49 -5.28
N GLY A 42 -5.69 13.35 -4.41
CA GLY A 42 -5.38 14.77 -4.35
C GLY A 42 -3.91 15.01 -4.07
N VAL A 43 -3.30 14.29 -3.13
CA VAL A 43 -1.85 14.33 -2.84
C VAL A 43 -1.04 13.78 -4.02
N PHE A 44 -1.49 12.69 -4.65
CA PHE A 44 -0.87 12.11 -5.85
C PHE A 44 -0.90 13.09 -7.03
N LEU A 45 -2.01 13.80 -7.25
CA LEU A 45 -2.17 14.82 -8.29
C LEU A 45 -1.51 16.16 -7.93
N TYR A 46 -1.41 16.51 -6.64
CA TYR A 46 -0.81 17.75 -6.15
C TYR A 46 0.72 17.69 -6.09
N ARG A 47 1.27 16.58 -5.57
CA ARG A 47 2.68 16.21 -5.80
C ARG A 47 2.96 15.93 -7.28
N GLY A 48 1.87 15.77 -8.02
CA GLY A 48 1.79 15.72 -9.46
C GLY A 48 2.11 14.35 -10.03
N PHE A 49 1.61 14.20 -11.25
CA PHE A 49 2.37 13.63 -12.37
C PHE A 49 3.72 14.38 -12.59
N VAL A 50 4.39 14.87 -11.54
CA VAL A 50 5.69 15.50 -11.64
C VAL A 50 6.66 14.39 -12.04
N PRO A 51 7.29 14.50 -13.22
CA PRO A 51 8.16 13.48 -13.76
C PRO A 51 9.19 12.97 -12.72
N GLY A 52 9.86 13.86 -11.98
CA GLY A 52 11.01 13.49 -11.15
C GLY A 52 10.79 12.37 -10.12
N ALA A 53 9.81 12.50 -9.22
CA ALA A 53 9.69 11.57 -8.09
C ALA A 53 9.15 10.17 -8.46
N LEU A 54 8.30 10.07 -9.49
CA LEU A 54 7.80 8.79 -10.00
C LEU A 54 8.70 8.20 -11.10
N ILE A 55 9.47 9.02 -11.83
CA ILE A 55 10.36 8.53 -12.89
C ILE A 55 11.67 8.02 -12.31
N GLU A 56 12.26 8.70 -11.34
CA GLU A 56 13.61 8.34 -10.88
C GLU A 56 13.66 7.01 -10.12
N GLY A 57 12.53 6.58 -9.52
CA GLY A 57 12.46 5.33 -8.75
C GLY A 57 13.58 5.23 -7.70
N ALA A 58 13.98 6.36 -7.13
CA ALA A 58 15.27 6.55 -6.48
C ALA A 58 15.53 5.56 -5.32
N ASP A 59 14.48 5.16 -4.62
CA ASP A 59 14.57 4.18 -3.53
C ASP A 59 14.69 2.75 -4.04
N PHE A 60 13.96 2.38 -5.09
CA PHE A 60 14.07 1.03 -5.68
C PHE A 60 15.39 0.84 -6.41
N ARG A 61 15.95 1.91 -6.98
CA ARG A 61 17.19 1.87 -7.76
C ARG A 61 18.37 1.31 -6.99
N ILE A 62 18.58 1.74 -5.74
CA ILE A 62 19.71 1.29 -4.93
C ILE A 62 19.55 -0.19 -4.58
N ILE A 63 18.40 -0.57 -4.02
CA ILE A 63 18.16 -1.97 -3.67
C ILE A 63 18.19 -2.88 -4.91
N TYR A 64 17.70 -2.40 -6.05
CA TYR A 64 17.77 -3.10 -7.33
C TYR A 64 19.22 -3.34 -7.76
N SER A 65 20.05 -2.30 -7.76
CA SER A 65 21.45 -2.41 -8.19
C SER A 65 22.26 -3.30 -7.25
N SER A 66 22.08 -3.16 -5.93
CA SER A 66 22.71 -4.01 -4.91
C SER A 66 22.24 -5.47 -5.01
N ALA A 67 20.93 -5.73 -5.11
CA ALA A 67 20.43 -7.09 -5.23
C ALA A 67 20.83 -7.74 -6.56
N ARG A 68 20.91 -6.96 -7.65
CA ARG A 68 21.42 -7.45 -8.93
C ARG A 68 22.91 -7.78 -8.83
N ALA A 69 23.72 -6.92 -8.22
CA ALA A 69 25.13 -7.22 -7.95
C ALA A 69 25.29 -8.53 -7.17
N TRP A 70 24.49 -8.74 -6.12
CA TRP A 70 24.47 -9.99 -5.35
C TRP A 70 24.14 -11.21 -6.22
N VAL A 71 23.11 -11.12 -7.09
CA VAL A 71 22.75 -12.22 -8.02
C VAL A 71 23.89 -12.55 -8.99
N TYR A 72 24.67 -11.56 -9.42
CA TYR A 72 25.81 -11.76 -10.31
C TYR A 72 27.14 -12.04 -9.59
N GLY A 73 27.12 -12.25 -8.27
CA GLY A 73 28.32 -12.56 -7.49
C GLY A 73 29.27 -11.37 -7.28
N VAL A 74 28.77 -10.15 -7.48
CA VAL A 74 29.48 -8.89 -7.23
C VAL A 74 29.15 -8.40 -5.81
N ASN A 75 30.09 -7.71 -5.16
CA ASN A 75 29.85 -7.12 -3.84
C ASN A 75 28.70 -6.08 -3.92
N PRO A 76 27.57 -6.31 -3.22
CA PRO A 76 26.39 -5.45 -3.32
C PRO A 76 26.53 -4.10 -2.60
N TYR A 77 27.67 -3.86 -1.94
CA TYR A 77 27.98 -2.66 -1.18
C TYR A 77 29.16 -1.86 -1.76
N GLU A 78 29.65 -2.22 -2.94
CA GLU A 78 30.75 -1.52 -3.63
C GLU A 78 30.19 -0.55 -4.66
N ALA A 79 30.10 0.74 -4.29
CA ALA A 79 29.35 1.76 -5.05
C ALA A 79 29.79 1.88 -6.52
N GLU A 80 31.10 1.82 -6.80
CA GLU A 80 31.64 1.90 -8.15
C GLU A 80 31.15 0.75 -9.04
N ARG A 81 31.02 -0.45 -8.47
CA ARG A 81 30.50 -1.63 -9.18
C ARG A 81 29.00 -1.56 -9.41
N LEU A 82 28.27 -0.92 -8.50
CA LEU A 82 26.82 -0.75 -8.66
C LEU A 82 26.48 0.14 -9.85
N ASP A 83 27.32 1.12 -10.18
CA ASP A 83 27.17 1.93 -11.39
C ASP A 83 27.30 1.09 -12.67
N GLU A 84 28.28 0.18 -12.71
CA GLU A 84 28.48 -0.74 -13.84
C GLU A 84 27.25 -1.66 -14.01
N ILE A 85 26.77 -2.25 -12.91
CA ILE A 85 25.58 -3.11 -12.87
C ILE A 85 24.32 -2.33 -13.30
N TRP A 86 24.18 -1.09 -12.84
CA TRP A 86 23.06 -0.21 -13.18
C TRP A 86 23.01 0.10 -14.68
N LEU A 87 24.14 0.48 -15.26
CA LEU A 87 24.23 0.78 -16.69
C LEU A 87 24.00 -0.47 -17.54
N ALA A 88 24.54 -1.63 -17.12
CA ALA A 88 24.30 -2.91 -17.78
C ALA A 88 22.81 -3.31 -17.79
N ALA A 89 22.04 -2.85 -16.79
CA ALA A 89 20.61 -3.05 -16.70
C ALA A 89 19.77 -1.99 -17.44
N ARG A 90 20.39 -1.18 -18.31
CA ARG A 90 19.75 -0.06 -19.04
C ARG A 90 19.24 1.06 -18.12
N GLY A 91 19.87 1.22 -16.97
CA GLY A 91 19.68 2.37 -16.09
C GLY A 91 20.18 3.67 -16.73
N HIS A 92 19.62 4.81 -16.33
CA HIS A 92 19.99 6.10 -16.89
C HIS A 92 21.31 6.64 -16.30
N VAL A 93 22.19 7.24 -17.11
CA VAL A 93 23.53 7.69 -16.68
C VAL A 93 23.50 8.76 -15.58
N ASN A 94 22.48 9.62 -15.60
CA ASN A 94 22.27 10.68 -14.61
C ASN A 94 21.69 10.14 -13.29
N GLU A 95 21.33 8.85 -13.25
CA GLU A 95 20.68 8.20 -12.13
C GLU A 95 21.57 7.11 -11.52
N ARG A 96 22.88 7.12 -11.79
CA ARG A 96 23.80 6.13 -11.22
C ARG A 96 23.75 6.10 -9.69
N PRO A 97 23.87 4.93 -9.03
CA PRO A 97 23.96 4.81 -7.58
C PRO A 97 24.90 5.84 -6.93
N THR A 98 26.09 6.05 -7.49
CA THR A 98 27.08 7.03 -6.98
C THR A 98 26.62 8.50 -7.04
N VAL A 99 25.69 8.85 -7.95
CA VAL A 99 25.18 10.22 -8.11
C VAL A 99 24.38 10.67 -6.89
N ARG A 100 23.86 9.74 -6.08
CA ARG A 100 23.16 10.04 -4.83
C ARG A 100 24.11 10.54 -3.71
N GLY A 101 25.43 10.42 -3.89
CA GLY A 101 26.43 10.71 -2.85
C GLY A 101 26.60 9.56 -1.86
N SER A 102 27.32 9.81 -0.75
CA SER A 102 27.68 8.81 0.29
C SER A 102 26.53 8.30 1.16
N GLN A 103 25.29 8.38 0.68
CA GLN A 103 24.13 7.79 1.35
C GLN A 103 23.96 6.35 0.88
N ASP A 104 24.85 5.49 1.35
CA ASP A 104 24.74 4.04 1.17
C ASP A 104 23.55 3.56 1.98
N LEU A 105 22.39 3.43 1.33
CA LEU A 105 21.27 2.67 1.88
C LEU A 105 21.68 1.20 1.90
N LEU A 106 22.28 0.80 3.01
CA LEU A 106 22.66 -0.58 3.29
C LEU A 106 21.40 -1.39 3.60
N TYR A 107 20.93 -2.12 2.60
CA TYR A 107 19.91 -3.14 2.80
C TYR A 107 20.53 -4.40 3.40
N PRO A 108 19.85 -5.08 4.34
CA PRO A 108 20.34 -6.33 4.91
C PRO A 108 20.40 -7.43 3.83
N PRO A 109 21.34 -8.39 3.91
CA PRO A 109 21.47 -9.46 2.91
C PRO A 109 20.19 -10.27 2.67
N SER A 110 19.32 -10.39 3.68
CA SER A 110 18.02 -11.07 3.56
C SER A 110 17.05 -10.41 2.57
N SER A 111 17.26 -9.13 2.24
CA SER A 111 16.46 -8.42 1.24
C SER A 111 16.77 -8.85 -0.19
N PHE A 112 18.00 -9.31 -0.49
CA PHE A 112 18.40 -9.62 -1.86
C PHE A 112 17.66 -10.84 -2.45
N PRO A 113 17.48 -11.96 -1.72
CA PRO A 113 16.64 -13.05 -2.20
C PRO A 113 15.20 -12.63 -2.47
N LEU A 114 14.64 -11.70 -1.68
CA LEU A 114 13.30 -11.17 -1.90
C LEU A 114 13.20 -10.34 -3.19
N MET A 115 14.29 -9.67 -3.56
CA MET A 115 14.38 -8.86 -4.79
C MET A 115 14.76 -9.68 -6.02
N ALA A 116 15.22 -10.93 -5.86
CA ALA A 116 15.67 -11.80 -6.95
C ALA A 116 14.71 -11.86 -8.17
N PRO A 117 13.38 -11.97 -7.99
CA PRO A 117 12.45 -12.02 -9.12
C PRO A 117 12.43 -10.75 -9.98
N PHE A 118 12.76 -9.60 -9.39
CA PHE A 118 12.76 -8.30 -10.09
C PHE A 118 14.11 -8.03 -10.76
N VAL A 119 15.21 -8.40 -10.10
CA VAL A 119 16.55 -8.00 -10.55
C VAL A 119 17.12 -8.84 -11.70
N VAL A 120 16.47 -9.93 -12.10
CA VAL A 120 16.80 -10.65 -13.34
C VAL A 120 16.35 -9.88 -14.59
N LEU A 121 15.42 -8.94 -14.44
CA LEU A 121 14.88 -8.14 -15.54
C LEU A 121 15.61 -6.81 -15.67
N ASP A 122 15.68 -6.25 -16.88
CA ASP A 122 16.22 -4.90 -17.10
C ASP A 122 15.42 -3.83 -16.36
N TRP A 123 16.08 -2.73 -16.03
CA TRP A 123 15.54 -1.65 -15.19
C TRP A 123 14.15 -1.15 -15.62
N PRO A 124 13.85 -0.87 -16.90
CA PRO A 124 12.53 -0.36 -17.28
C PRO A 124 11.39 -1.32 -16.92
N VAL A 125 11.62 -2.62 -17.09
CA VAL A 125 10.64 -3.67 -16.78
C VAL A 125 10.56 -3.89 -15.28
N ALA A 126 11.70 -4.02 -14.62
CA ALA A 126 11.76 -4.20 -13.16
C ALA A 126 11.08 -3.04 -12.42
N ARG A 127 11.32 -1.79 -12.84
CA ARG A 127 10.68 -0.59 -12.28
C ARG A 127 9.16 -0.63 -12.44
N SER A 128 8.66 -1.03 -13.61
CA SER A 128 7.22 -1.13 -13.85
C SER A 128 6.57 -2.20 -12.98
N LEU A 129 7.18 -3.40 -12.90
CA LEU A 129 6.68 -4.48 -12.06
C LEU A 129 6.74 -4.14 -10.57
N TRP A 130 7.79 -3.46 -10.13
CA TRP A 130 7.91 -2.99 -8.76
C TRP A 130 6.81 -1.99 -8.40
N ALA A 131 6.51 -1.04 -9.29
CA ALA A 131 5.41 -0.10 -9.09
C ALA A 131 4.05 -0.83 -8.98
N GLN A 132 3.80 -1.82 -9.85
CA GLN A 132 2.59 -2.64 -9.79
C GLN A 132 2.50 -3.45 -8.49
N ALA A 133 3.62 -4.05 -8.05
CA ALA A 133 3.68 -4.79 -6.81
C ALA A 133 3.33 -3.91 -5.59
N ASN A 134 3.83 -2.67 -5.55
CA ASN A 134 3.49 -1.71 -4.49
C ASN A 134 2.00 -1.34 -4.52
N PHE A 135 1.42 -1.16 -5.70
CA PHE A 135 -0.02 -0.88 -5.83
C PHE A 135 -0.89 -2.04 -5.33
N VAL A 136 -0.52 -3.28 -5.69
CA VAL A 136 -1.20 -4.49 -5.20
C VAL A 136 -1.05 -4.63 -3.69
N ALA A 137 0.16 -4.43 -3.15
CA ALA A 137 0.42 -4.50 -1.72
C ALA A 137 -0.40 -3.46 -0.93
N LEU A 138 -0.52 -2.24 -1.45
CA LEU A 138 -1.37 -1.20 -0.87
C LEU A 138 -2.84 -1.62 -0.88
N ALA A 139 -3.35 -2.12 -2.00
CA ALA A 139 -4.72 -2.60 -2.12
C ALA A 139 -5.02 -3.75 -1.15
N VAL A 140 -4.12 -4.73 -1.04
CA VAL A 140 -4.21 -5.85 -0.08
C VAL A 140 -4.17 -5.35 1.37
N SER A 141 -3.36 -4.35 1.67
CA SER A 141 -3.28 -3.75 3.00
C SER A 141 -4.60 -3.08 3.40
N ILE A 142 -5.17 -2.28 2.50
CA ILE A 142 -6.49 -1.65 2.69
C ILE A 142 -7.58 -2.71 2.85
N TRP A 143 -7.58 -3.72 1.98
CA TRP A 143 -8.53 -4.84 2.07
C TRP A 143 -8.44 -5.56 3.42
N SER A 144 -7.22 -5.87 3.87
CA SER A 144 -6.96 -6.54 5.15
C SER A 144 -7.47 -5.71 6.33
N LEU A 145 -7.25 -4.38 6.31
CA LEU A 145 -7.78 -3.48 7.32
C LEU A 145 -9.32 -3.49 7.35
N VAL A 146 -9.98 -3.37 6.20
CA VAL A 146 -11.45 -3.43 6.12
C VAL A 146 -11.98 -4.77 6.60
N TYR A 147 -11.33 -5.87 6.22
CA TYR A 147 -11.68 -7.22 6.64
C TYR A 147 -11.58 -7.39 8.17
N LEU A 148 -10.45 -6.96 8.76
CA LEU A 148 -10.26 -7.01 10.21
C LEU A 148 -11.24 -6.11 10.98
N LEU A 149 -11.60 -4.94 10.44
CA LEU A 149 -12.61 -4.06 11.03
C LEU A 149 -14.01 -4.70 10.99
N ARG A 150 -14.36 -5.40 9.91
CA ARG A 150 -15.62 -6.16 9.83
C ARG A 150 -15.67 -7.28 10.86
N LEU A 151 -14.57 -8.01 11.05
CA LEU A 151 -14.49 -9.05 12.08
C LEU A 151 -14.69 -8.50 13.49
N ARG A 152 -14.08 -7.35 13.82
CA ARG A 152 -14.27 -6.69 15.13
C ARG A 152 -15.71 -6.23 15.38
N TRP A 153 -16.43 -5.83 14.33
CA TRP A 153 -17.86 -5.48 14.45
C TRP A 153 -18.76 -6.70 14.73
N LEU A 154 -18.35 -7.89 14.30
CA LEU A 154 -19.11 -9.13 14.46
C LEU A 154 -18.85 -9.85 15.79
N SER A 155 -17.71 -9.58 16.43
CA SER A 155 -17.41 -10.03 17.79
C SER A 155 -17.64 -8.86 18.77
N PRO A 156 -18.87 -8.62 19.27
CA PRO A 156 -19.04 -7.72 20.40
C PRO A 156 -18.19 -8.26 21.54
N VAL A 157 -17.31 -7.41 22.08
CA VAL A 157 -16.46 -7.74 23.23
C VAL A 157 -17.39 -8.10 24.38
N THR A 158 -17.43 -9.38 24.74
CA THR A 158 -18.03 -9.89 25.98
C THR A 158 -17.08 -9.70 27.14
#